data_AF-A0A9E2PBH8-F1
#
_entry.id   AF-A0A9E2PBH8-F1
#
_cell.length_a   1.000
_cell.length_b   1.000
_cell.length_c   1.000
_cell.angle_alpha   90.00
_cell.angle_beta   90.00
_cell.angle_gamma   90.00
#
_symmetry.space_group_name_H-M   'P 1'
#
loop_
_entity.id
_entity.type
_entity.pdbx_description
1 polymer ?
#
loop_
_entity_poly.entity_id
_entity_poly.type
_entity_poly.pdbx_seq_one_letter_code
_entity_poly.pdbx_strand_id
1 'polypeptide(L)'
;IALDLPDLPVCSKNIIDSILKQTIVNMKDLQTLNDFKLLQISWVFDINFVPSFKIIKNNNYITMIAKTLPVKKEISEVVKLACDYVDSKL
;
A
#
# COMPACT_ATOMS: atom_id res chain seq x y z
N ILE A 1 -3.93 -20.60 -0.87
CA ILE A 1 -2.51 -20.52 -0.49
C ILE A 1 -2.40 -19.40 0.51
N ALA A 2 -2.12 -19.70 1.78
CA ALA A 2 -1.75 -18.67 2.75
C ALA A 2 -0.29 -18.27 2.45
N LEU A 3 0.03 -16.98 2.51
CA LEU A 3 1.37 -16.46 2.20
C LEU A 3 2.43 -16.83 3.26
N ASP A 4 2.05 -17.58 4.29
CA ASP A 4 2.89 -17.98 5.43
C ASP A 4 3.66 -16.80 6.04
N LEU A 5 3.01 -15.63 6.08
CA LEU A 5 3.56 -14.42 6.68
C LEU A 5 3.06 -14.30 8.12
N PRO A 6 3.94 -13.99 9.08
CA PRO A 6 3.55 -13.80 10.47
C PRO A 6 2.68 -12.55 10.63
N ASP A 7 1.71 -12.63 11.54
CA ASP A 7 0.86 -11.51 11.96
C ASP A 7 1.53 -10.74 13.10
N LEU A 8 2.42 -9.81 12.75
CA LEU A 8 3.15 -8.97 13.69
C LEU A 8 2.80 -7.49 13.47
N PRO A 9 2.73 -6.66 14.53
CA PRO A 9 2.40 -5.23 14.44
C PRO A 9 3.57 -4.37 13.92
N VAL A 10 4.34 -4.90 12.97
CA VAL A 10 5.52 -4.27 12.35
C VAL A 10 5.39 -4.27 10.83
N CYS A 11 5.94 -3.22 10.22
CA CYS A 11 6.15 -3.11 8.79
C CYS A 11 7.64 -3.01 8.55
N SER A 12 8.14 -3.69 7.53
CA SER A 12 9.55 -3.71 7.18
C SER A 12 9.94 -2.36 6.56
N LYS A 13 11.07 -1.80 6.99
CA LYS A 13 11.50 -0.45 6.59
C LYS A 13 11.66 -0.30 5.08
N ASN A 14 12.21 -1.30 4.40
CA ASN A 14 12.36 -1.34 2.94
C ASN A 14 11.02 -1.24 2.18
N ILE A 15 9.92 -1.72 2.79
CA ILE A 15 8.57 -1.65 2.21
C ILE A 15 8.06 -0.21 2.27
N ILE A 16 8.24 0.45 3.42
CA ILE A 16 7.94 1.88 3.59
C ILE A 16 8.77 2.73 2.61
N ASP A 17 10.08 2.49 2.56
CA ASP A 17 11.01 3.23 1.68
C ASP A 17 10.65 3.07 0.19
N SER A 18 10.17 1.89 -0.23
CA SER A 18 9.72 1.65 -1.60
C SER A 18 8.49 2.49 -1.96
N ILE A 19 7.52 2.58 -1.05
CA ILE A 19 6.31 3.38 -1.26
C ILE A 19 6.62 4.87 -1.25
N LEU A 20 7.50 5.33 -0.36
CA LEU A 20 7.97 6.74 -0.34
C LEU A 20 8.63 7.14 -1.66
N LYS A 21 9.27 6.19 -2.36
CA LYS A 21 9.83 6.39 -3.71
C LYS A 21 8.79 6.23 -4.83
N GLN A 22 7.51 6.05 -4.50
CA GLN A 22 6.41 5.76 -5.44
C GLN A 22 6.70 4.55 -6.33
N THR A 23 7.31 3.51 -5.75
CA THR A 23 7.59 2.26 -6.44
C THR A 23 6.74 1.14 -5.86
N ILE A 24 6.35 0.19 -6.71
CA ILE A 24 5.66 -1.02 -6.27
C ILE A 24 6.59 -1.83 -5.35
N VAL A 25 6.03 -2.33 -4.25
CA VAL A 25 6.75 -3.21 -3.33
C VAL A 25 7.00 -4.56 -4.02
N ASN A 26 8.13 -5.21 -3.75
CA ASN A 26 8.40 -6.54 -4.27
C ASN A 26 7.85 -7.62 -3.33
N MET A 27 7.16 -8.61 -3.89
CA MET A 27 6.63 -9.75 -3.15
C MET A 27 7.72 -10.56 -2.42
N LYS A 28 8.96 -10.53 -2.93
CA LYS A 28 10.10 -11.23 -2.30
C LYS A 28 10.59 -10.57 -1.01
N ASP A 29 10.24 -9.32 -0.79
CA ASP A 29 10.73 -8.51 0.32
C ASP A 29 9.81 -8.57 1.55
N LEU A 30 8.66 -9.25 1.44
CA LEU A 30 7.65 -9.28 2.51
C LEU A 30 8.11 -10.15 3.68
N GLN A 31 7.93 -9.64 4.89
CA GLN A 31 8.23 -10.36 6.12
C GLN A 31 7.01 -10.49 7.04
N THR A 32 5.96 -9.68 6.85
CA THR A 32 4.74 -9.72 7.67
C THR A 32 3.47 -9.55 6.85
N LEU A 33 2.32 -9.86 7.44
CA LEU A 33 1.01 -9.56 6.83
C LEU A 33 0.80 -8.05 6.59
N ASN A 34 1.44 -7.19 7.38
CA ASN A 34 1.36 -5.75 7.17
C ASN A 34 2.20 -5.29 5.98
N ASP A 35 3.32 -5.97 5.69
CA ASP A 35 4.07 -5.75 4.44
C ASP A 35 3.21 -6.11 3.23
N PHE A 36 2.42 -7.18 3.31
CA PHE A 36 1.50 -7.57 2.24
C PHE A 36 0.39 -6.55 2.01
N LYS A 37 -0.19 -6.00 3.07
CA LYS A 37 -1.17 -4.91 2.95
C LYS A 37 -0.56 -3.65 2.31
N LEU A 38 0.68 -3.31 2.67
CA LEU A 38 1.40 -2.20 2.05
C LEU A 38 1.75 -2.47 0.58
N LEU A 39 2.08 -3.72 0.22
CA LEU A 39 2.20 -4.14 -1.17
C LEU A 39 0.92 -3.88 -1.95
N GLN A 40 -0.24 -4.28 -1.42
CA GLN A 40 -1.54 -4.04 -2.07
C GLN A 40 -1.81 -2.54 -2.28
N ILE A 41 -1.42 -1.68 -1.32
CA ILE A 41 -1.52 -0.23 -1.48
C ILE A 41 -0.56 0.28 -2.57
N SER A 42 0.67 -0.26 -2.63
CA SER A 42 1.69 0.15 -3.61
C SER A 42 1.31 -0.15 -5.07
N TRP A 43 0.32 -1.02 -5.32
CA TRP A 43 -0.16 -1.33 -6.67
C TRP A 43 -0.61 -0.11 -7.46
N VAL A 44 -1.03 0.97 -6.79
CA VAL A 44 -1.42 2.20 -7.47
C VAL A 44 -0.32 2.77 -8.37
N PHE A 45 0.95 2.55 -8.03
CA PHE A 45 2.09 3.05 -8.81
C PHE A 45 2.33 2.28 -10.12
N ASP A 46 1.80 1.06 -10.26
CA ASP A 46 1.98 0.22 -11.45
C ASP A 46 0.74 0.22 -12.37
N ILE A 47 -0.32 0.94 -11.99
CA ILE A 47 -1.55 1.05 -12.79
C ILE A 47 -1.39 2.10 -13.90
N ASN A 48 -1.77 1.71 -15.11
CA ASN A 48 -1.61 2.52 -16.32
C ASN A 48 -2.95 2.96 -16.97
N PHE A 49 -4.10 2.76 -16.31
CA PHE A 49 -5.42 3.04 -16.89
C PHE A 49 -6.29 3.92 -15.98
N VAL A 50 -6.71 5.09 -16.49
CA VAL A 50 -7.47 6.11 -15.72
C VAL A 50 -8.76 5.57 -15.10
N PRO A 51 -9.60 4.77 -15.80
CA PRO A 51 -10.78 4.16 -15.17
C PRO A 51 -10.48 3.29 -13.94
N SER A 52 -9.31 2.64 -13.88
CA SER A 52 -8.91 1.86 -12.69
C SER A 52 -8.71 2.76 -11.47
N PHE A 53 -8.11 3.95 -11.64
CA PHE A 53 -7.98 4.94 -10.57
C PHE A 53 -9.35 5.43 -10.07
N LYS A 54 -10.32 5.62 -10.97
CA LYS A 54 -11.70 6.00 -10.59
C LYS A 54 -12.33 4.93 -9.70
N ILE A 55 -12.17 3.65 -10.07
CA ILE A 55 -12.68 2.52 -9.29
C ILE A 55 -12.00 2.47 -7.91
N ILE A 56 -10.67 2.63 -7.85
CA ILE A 56 -9.92 2.64 -6.59
C ILE A 56 -10.42 3.74 -5.65
N LYS A 57 -10.59 4.96 -6.17
CA LYS A 57 -11.09 6.10 -5.40
C LYS A 57 -12.53 5.89 -4.94
N ASN A 58 -13.45 5.53 -5.84
CA ASN A 58 -14.87 5.38 -5.54
C ASN A 58 -15.15 4.28 -4.49
N ASN A 59 -14.35 3.21 -4.50
CA ASN A 59 -14.52 2.10 -3.54
C ASN A 59 -13.66 2.26 -2.28
N ASN A 60 -12.87 3.33 -2.15
CA ASN A 60 -12.02 3.62 -0.99
C ASN A 60 -11.06 2.48 -0.61
N TYR A 61 -10.52 1.73 -1.59
CA TYR A 61 -9.73 0.52 -1.30
C TYR A 61 -8.47 0.81 -0.47
N ILE A 62 -7.74 1.89 -0.76
CA ILE A 62 -6.55 2.27 0.02
C ILE A 62 -6.93 2.49 1.49
N THR A 63 -7.97 3.28 1.75
CA THR A 63 -8.46 3.57 3.10
C THR A 63 -8.94 2.32 3.82
N MET A 64 -9.61 1.40 3.12
CA MET A 64 -10.08 0.14 3.70
C MET A 64 -8.92 -0.76 4.16
N ILE A 65 -7.87 -0.88 3.34
CA ILE A 65 -6.65 -1.62 3.71
C ILE A 65 -5.94 -0.90 4.87
N ALA A 66 -5.80 0.43 4.79
CA ALA A 66 -5.13 1.23 5.80
C ALA A 66 -5.74 1.11 7.21
N LYS A 67 -7.07 0.94 7.31
CA LYS A 67 -7.76 0.69 8.60
C LYS A 67 -7.32 -0.60 9.29
N THR A 68 -6.71 -1.53 8.57
CA THR A 68 -6.22 -2.82 9.12
C THR A 68 -4.72 -2.79 9.45
N LEU A 69 -4.04 -1.67 9.18
CA LEU A 69 -2.63 -1.49 9.50
C LEU A 69 -2.44 -0.92 10.91
N PRO A 70 -1.27 -1.15 11.54
CA PRO A 70 -0.91 -0.49 12.78
C PRO A 70 -0.99 1.04 12.68
N VAL A 71 -1.41 1.71 13.75
CA VAL A 71 -1.44 3.18 13.80
C VAL A 71 -0.02 3.69 14.06
N LYS A 72 0.69 4.05 12.99
CA LYS A 72 2.03 4.66 13.03
C LYS A 72 2.13 5.81 12.04
N LYS A 73 2.91 6.83 12.40
CA LYS A 73 3.13 8.04 11.57
C LYS A 73 3.61 7.69 10.16
N GLU A 74 4.61 6.83 10.06
CA GLU A 74 5.18 6.37 8.77
C GLU A 74 4.12 5.71 7.86
N ILE A 75 3.19 4.95 8.46
CA ILE A 75 2.10 4.29 7.73
C ILE A 75 1.10 5.33 7.21
N SER A 76 0.73 6.30 8.04
CA SER A 76 -0.14 7.39 7.61
C SER A 76 0.46 8.21 6.47
N GLU A 77 1.78 8.44 6.49
CA GLU A 77 2.50 9.15 5.43
C GLU A 77 2.45 8.40 4.10
N VAL A 78 2.74 7.09 4.08
CA VAL A 78 2.71 6.29 2.85
C VAL A 78 1.28 6.08 2.32
N VAL A 79 0.29 5.94 3.21
CA VAL A 79 -1.12 5.85 2.83
C VAL A 79 -1.58 7.14 2.17
N LYS A 80 -1.23 8.30 2.76
CA LYS A 80 -1.54 9.60 2.19
C LYS A 80 -0.89 9.76 0.81
N LEU A 81 0.39 9.41 0.68
CA LEU A 81 1.10 9.47 -0.60
C LEU A 81 0.42 8.64 -1.69
N ALA A 82 -0.06 7.44 -1.37
CA ALA A 82 -0.79 6.59 -2.31
C ALA A 82 -2.15 7.21 -2.71
N CYS A 83 -2.89 7.80 -1.77
CA CYS A 83 -4.13 8.52 -2.07
C CYS A 83 -3.87 9.74 -2.97
N ASP A 84 -2.87 10.56 -2.63
CA ASP A 84 -2.47 11.73 -3.41
C ASP A 84 -2.04 11.33 -4.83
N TYR A 85 -1.36 10.19 -4.98
CA TYR A 85 -1.02 9.64 -6.29
C TYR A 85 -2.27 9.29 -7.10
N VAL A 86 -3.24 8.58 -6.52
CA VAL A 86 -4.51 8.26 -7.20
C VAL A 86 -5.23 9.54 -7.64
N ASP A 87 -5.29 10.55 -6.77
CA ASP A 87 -5.91 11.83 -7.07
C ASP A 87 -5.21 12.58 -8.20
N SER A 88 -3.89 12.48 -8.32
CA SER A 88 -3.12 13.10 -9.40
C SER A 88 -3.37 12.49 -10.80
N LYS A 89 -4.00 11.31 -10.87
CA LYS A 89 -4.28 10.58 -12.12
C LYS A 89 -5.72 10.75 -12.62
N LEU A 90 -6.55 11.51 -11.91
CA LEU A 90 -7.98 11.72 -12.19
C LEU A 90 -8.24 13.13 -12.73
#